data_AF-A0A376DVJ5-F1
#
_entry.id   AF-A0A376DVJ5-F1
#
_cell.length_a   1.000
_cell.length_b   1.000
_cell.length_c   1.000
_cell.angle_alpha   90.00
_cell.angle_beta   90.00
_cell.angle_gamma   90.00
#
_symmetry.space_group_name_H-M   'P 1'
#
loop_
_entity.id
_entity.type
_entity.pdbx_description
1 polymer ?
#
loop_
_entity_poly.entity_id
_entity_poly.type
_entity_poly.pdbx_seq_one_letter_code
_entity_poly.pdbx_strand_id
1 'polypeptide(L)'
;MTIGEYIQEKFSNWSVEYSDGMVAAELARVNLDPSDTITNDINLDTFFYNIFPDIILLPKSVSEGGFSISYDKDAITAYYKILASRLGLPNLLAKDTITDITHKW
;
A
#
# COMPACT_ATOMS: atom_id res chain seq x y z
N MET A 1 20.37 -0.06 -6.97
CA MET A 1 19.10 -0.37 -6.32
C MET A 1 18.15 -0.86 -7.39
N THR A 2 17.69 -2.09 -7.27
CA THR A 2 16.63 -2.65 -8.10
C THR A 2 15.26 -2.18 -7.62
N ILE A 3 14.22 -2.40 -8.42
CA ILE A 3 12.84 -2.12 -8.04
C ILE A 3 12.47 -2.91 -6.77
N GLY A 4 12.85 -4.19 -6.71
CA GLY A 4 12.60 -5.05 -5.55
C GLY A 4 13.27 -4.52 -4.28
N GLU A 5 14.56 -4.17 -4.36
CA GLU A 5 15.30 -3.57 -3.23
C GLU A 5 14.63 -2.28 -2.74
N TYR A 6 14.24 -1.39 -3.66
CA TYR A 6 13.57 -0.14 -3.32
C TYR A 6 12.23 -0.37 -2.59
N ILE A 7 11.44 -1.32 -3.06
CA ILE A 7 10.15 -1.65 -2.44
C ILE A 7 10.35 -2.22 -1.03
N GLN A 8 11.33 -3.10 -0.85
CA GLN A 8 11.66 -3.68 0.45
C GLN A 8 12.16 -2.62 1.45
N GLU A 9 13.01 -1.68 1.02
CA GLU A 9 13.40 -0.55 1.87
C GLU A 9 12.19 0.32 2.27
N LYS A 10 11.27 0.55 1.33
CA LYS A 10 10.07 1.35 1.61
C LYS A 10 9.11 0.66 2.58
N PHE A 11 8.91 -0.65 2.44
CA PHE A 11 8.13 -1.43 3.41
C PHE A 11 8.78 -1.48 4.78
N SER A 12 10.10 -1.62 4.83
CA SER A 12 10.86 -1.58 6.08
C SER A 12 10.67 -0.25 6.82
N ASN A 13 10.57 0.87 6.11
CA ASN A 13 10.26 2.18 6.71
C ASN A 13 8.86 2.26 7.36
N TRP A 14 7.92 1.41 6.95
CA TRP A 14 6.58 1.30 7.55
C TRP A 14 6.45 0.10 8.50
N SER A 15 7.56 -0.56 8.81
CA SER A 15 7.62 -1.81 9.58
C SER A 15 6.77 -2.93 8.96
N VAL A 16 6.57 -2.90 7.64
CA VAL A 16 5.80 -3.90 6.89
C VAL A 16 6.70 -5.04 6.45
N GLU A 17 6.38 -6.26 6.87
CA GLU A 17 7.00 -7.46 6.32
C GLU A 17 6.16 -7.95 5.14
N TYR A 18 6.73 -7.92 3.94
CA TYR A 18 6.07 -8.36 2.72
C TYR A 18 7.02 -9.25 1.91
N SER A 19 6.57 -10.44 1.53
CA SER A 19 7.47 -11.44 0.93
C SER A 19 7.90 -11.04 -0.48
N ASP A 20 9.16 -11.33 -0.82
CA ASP A 20 9.71 -11.04 -2.16
C ASP A 20 8.92 -11.72 -3.28
N GLY A 21 8.42 -12.94 -3.04
CA GLY A 21 7.56 -13.64 -3.99
C GLY A 21 6.25 -12.91 -4.25
N MET A 22 5.66 -12.27 -3.24
CA MET A 22 4.45 -11.48 -3.41
C MET A 22 4.76 -10.15 -4.10
N VAL A 23 5.88 -9.50 -3.78
CA VAL A 23 6.36 -8.31 -4.52
C VAL A 23 6.50 -8.64 -6.01
N ALA A 24 7.17 -9.75 -6.34
CA ALA A 24 7.36 -10.17 -7.73
C ALA A 24 6.03 -10.45 -8.45
N ALA A 25 5.08 -11.11 -7.78
CA ALA A 25 3.76 -11.41 -8.36
C ALA A 25 2.96 -10.12 -8.65
N GLU A 26 2.98 -9.15 -7.74
CA GLU A 26 2.28 -7.88 -7.92
C GLU A 26 3.00 -6.94 -8.91
N LEU A 27 4.33 -6.97 -8.98
CA LEU A 27 5.09 -6.27 -10.02
C LEU A 27 4.81 -6.82 -11.42
N ALA A 28 4.68 -8.14 -11.56
CA ALA A 28 4.31 -8.76 -12.82
C ALA A 28 2.93 -8.29 -13.33
N ARG A 29 1.98 -8.00 -12.44
CA ARG A 29 0.66 -7.44 -12.79
C ARG A 29 0.73 -6.03 -13.37
N VAL A 30 1.77 -5.27 -13.03
CA VAL A 30 2.03 -3.93 -13.58
C VAL A 30 3.10 -3.94 -14.68
N ASN A 31 3.49 -5.12 -15.19
CA ASN A 31 4.51 -5.32 -16.22
C ASN A 31 5.90 -4.78 -15.83
N LEU A 32 6.30 -4.94 -14.56
CA LEU A 32 7.63 -4.58 -14.06
C LEU A 32 8.36 -5.82 -13.52
N ASP A 33 9.68 -5.85 -13.60
CA ASP A 33 10.51 -6.90 -13.01
C ASP A 33 11.21 -6.40 -11.72
N PRO A 34 11.20 -7.17 -10.62
CA PRO A 34 11.89 -6.77 -9.39
C PRO A 34 13.41 -6.61 -9.55
N SER A 35 14.02 -7.23 -10.55
CA SER A 35 15.45 -7.18 -10.84
C SER A 35 15.85 -5.96 -11.68
N ASP A 36 14.88 -5.27 -12.29
CA ASP A 36 15.15 -4.07 -13.08
C ASP A 36 15.69 -2.94 -12.18
N THR A 37 16.53 -2.09 -12.76
CA THR A 37 17.07 -0.94 -12.05
C THR A 37 16.00 0.14 -11.92
N ILE A 38 15.81 0.65 -10.70
CA ILE A 38 14.88 1.76 -10.45
C ILE A 38 15.36 3.02 -11.20
N THR A 39 14.49 3.62 -12.00
CA THR A 39 14.74 4.90 -12.70
C THR A 39 13.59 5.87 -12.47
N ASN A 40 13.80 7.16 -12.74
CA ASN A 40 12.78 8.20 -12.52
C ASN A 40 11.53 8.05 -13.39
N ASP A 41 11.59 7.26 -14.47
CA ASP A 41 10.47 7.02 -15.38
C ASP A 41 9.53 5.91 -14.88
N ILE A 42 10.01 5.08 -13.93
CA ILE A 42 9.27 3.92 -13.43
C ILE A 42 8.21 4.38 -12.44
N ASN A 43 6.95 4.19 -12.81
CA ASN A 43 5.81 4.51 -11.97
C ASN A 43 5.41 3.29 -11.11
N LEU A 44 5.67 3.39 -9.80
CA LEU A 44 5.26 2.38 -8.82
C LEU A 44 3.94 2.74 -8.11
N ASP A 45 3.30 3.85 -8.46
CA ASP A 45 2.07 4.32 -7.81
C ASP A 45 0.95 3.27 -7.94
N THR A 46 0.81 2.66 -9.12
CA THR A 46 -0.18 1.59 -9.39
C THR A 46 0.09 0.34 -8.56
N PHE A 47 1.36 -0.06 -8.43
CA PHE A 47 1.75 -1.19 -7.58
C PHE A 47 1.34 -0.96 -6.12
N PHE A 48 1.73 0.19 -5.55
CA PHE A 48 1.41 0.54 -4.17
C PHE A 48 -0.11 0.69 -3.94
N TYR A 49 -0.83 1.23 -4.91
CA TYR A 49 -2.28 1.34 -4.85
C TYR A 49 -2.96 -0.03 -4.77
N ASN A 50 -2.46 -1.04 -5.49
CA ASN A 50 -3.06 -2.38 -5.48
C ASN A 50 -2.85 -3.13 -4.16
N ILE A 51 -1.68 -2.99 -3.54
CA ILE A 51 -1.28 -3.82 -2.38
C ILE A 51 -1.66 -3.22 -1.02
N PHE A 52 -1.76 -1.90 -0.92
CA PHE A 52 -2.03 -1.25 0.37
C PHE A 52 -3.39 -1.57 0.99
N PRO A 53 -4.48 -1.76 0.22
CA PRO A 53 -5.73 -2.23 0.79
C PRO A 53 -5.55 -3.52 1.59
N ASP A 54 -4.87 -4.52 1.04
CA ASP A 54 -4.59 -5.78 1.73
C ASP A 54 -3.74 -5.56 2.99
N ILE A 55 -2.66 -4.78 2.90
CA ILE A 55 -1.77 -4.49 4.04
C ILE A 55 -2.52 -3.74 5.17
N ILE A 56 -3.39 -2.80 4.83
CA ILE A 56 -4.17 -2.03 5.81
C ILE A 56 -5.21 -2.92 6.50
N LEU A 57 -5.78 -3.89 5.78
CA LEU A 57 -6.77 -4.84 6.30
C LEU A 57 -6.16 -5.95 7.18
N LEU A 58 -4.86 -6.24 7.07
CA LEU A 58 -4.17 -7.19 7.97
C LEU A 58 -4.35 -6.79 9.45
N PRO A 59 -4.43 -7.73 10.41
CA PRO A 59 -4.53 -7.38 11.83
C PRO A 59 -3.36 -6.48 12.28
N LYS A 60 -3.65 -5.47 13.12
CA LYS A 60 -2.66 -4.47 13.58
C LYS A 60 -1.46 -5.06 14.33
N SER A 61 -1.60 -6.28 14.86
CA SER A 61 -0.62 -6.95 15.69
C SER A 61 -0.87 -8.46 15.68
N VAL A 62 0.14 -9.25 15.33
CA VAL A 62 0.21 -10.67 15.70
C VAL A 62 1.17 -10.74 16.88
N SER A 63 0.65 -10.97 18.08
CA SER A 63 1.46 -11.19 19.28
C SER A 63 1.68 -12.68 19.46
N GLU A 64 2.83 -13.18 19.05
CA GLU A 64 3.33 -14.49 19.46
C GLU A 64 4.62 -14.27 20.26
N GLY A 65 4.64 -14.71 21.52
CA GLY A 65 5.88 -14.82 22.31
C GLY A 65 6.59 -13.53 22.76
N GLY A 66 5.94 -12.35 22.70
CA GLY A 66 6.51 -11.10 23.24
C GLY A 66 7.11 -10.14 22.21
N PHE A 67 7.06 -10.47 20.92
CA PHE A 67 7.30 -9.51 19.83
C PHE A 67 5.98 -8.89 19.39
N SER A 68 5.92 -7.55 19.34
CA SER A 68 4.78 -6.80 18.83
C SER A 68 5.21 -6.04 17.57
N ILE A 69 4.83 -6.55 16.40
CA ILE A 69 4.99 -5.82 15.15
C ILE A 69 3.80 -4.85 15.06
N SER A 70 4.09 -3.55 15.16
CA SER A 70 3.11 -2.48 14.95
C SER A 70 3.37 -1.83 13.59
N TYR A 71 2.49 -2.08 12.62
CA TYR A 71 2.52 -1.40 11.33
C TYR A 71 2.03 0.05 11.46
N ASP A 72 2.71 0.99 10.80
CA ASP A 72 2.25 2.39 10.74
C ASP A 72 1.10 2.55 9.73
N LYS A 73 -0.09 2.08 10.14
CA LYS A 73 -1.27 2.10 9.28
C LYS A 73 -1.75 3.50 8.93
N ASP A 74 -1.50 4.48 9.79
CA ASP A 74 -1.90 5.86 9.55
C ASP A 74 -1.07 6.46 8.40
N ALA A 75 0.25 6.24 8.38
CA ALA A 75 1.11 6.64 7.28
C ALA A 75 0.75 5.92 5.96
N ILE A 76 0.53 4.61 6.00
CA ILE A 76 0.16 3.83 4.81
C ILE A 76 -1.21 4.29 4.26
N THR A 77 -2.19 4.56 5.14
CA THR A 77 -3.52 5.05 4.73
C THR A 77 -3.44 6.44 4.10
N ALA A 78 -2.64 7.35 4.67
CA ALA A 78 -2.44 8.68 4.11
C ALA A 78 -1.79 8.59 2.72
N TYR A 79 -0.77 7.75 2.57
CA TYR A 79 -0.09 7.54 1.30
C TYR A 79 -1.03 6.92 0.24
N TYR A 80 -1.83 5.91 0.62
CA TYR A 80 -2.85 5.32 -0.27
C TYR A 80 -3.85 6.35 -0.80
N LYS A 81 -4.33 7.29 0.04
CA LYS A 81 -5.24 8.37 -0.40
C LYS A 81 -4.60 9.30 -1.43
N ILE A 82 -3.31 9.60 -1.26
CA ILE A 82 -2.54 10.41 -2.21
C ILE A 82 -2.39 9.67 -3.54
N LEU A 83 -2.11 8.37 -3.50
CA LEU A 83 -2.00 7.52 -4.70
C LEU A 83 -3.33 7.44 -5.45
N ALA A 84 -4.43 7.17 -4.75
CA ALA A 84 -5.77 7.16 -5.33
C ALA A 84 -6.08 8.48 -6.06
N SER A 85 -5.74 9.61 -5.43
CA SER A 85 -5.91 10.95 -6.03
C SER A 85 -5.03 11.18 -7.25
N ARG A 86 -3.77 10.74 -7.22
CA ARG A 86 -2.82 10.88 -8.35
C ARG A 86 -3.19 10.02 -9.56
N LEU A 87 -3.69 8.82 -9.30
CA LEU A 87 -4.10 7.88 -10.35
C LEU A 87 -5.52 8.14 -10.87
N GLY A 88 -6.28 9.02 -10.21
CA GLY A 88 -7.70 9.24 -10.52
C GLY A 88 -8.58 8.03 -10.18
N LEU A 89 -8.14 7.20 -9.24
CA LEU A 89 -8.81 5.96 -8.82
C LEU A 89 -9.64 6.18 -7.54
N PRO A 90 -10.72 5.43 -7.34
CA PRO A 90 -11.54 5.55 -6.14
C PRO A 90 -10.77 5.07 -4.91
N ASN A 91 -10.87 5.81 -3.80
CA ASN A 91 -10.34 5.36 -2.53
C ASN A 91 -11.19 4.21 -1.97
N LEU A 92 -10.71 2.98 -2.05
CA LEU A 92 -11.42 1.78 -1.59
C LEU A 92 -11.58 1.70 -0.06
N LEU A 93 -10.86 2.55 0.68
CA LEU A 93 -10.93 2.65 2.15
C LEU A 93 -11.87 3.78 2.60
N ALA A 94 -12.41 4.57 1.68
CA ALA A 94 -13.38 5.60 2.02
C ALA A 94 -14.65 4.91 2.53
N LYS A 95 -15.05 5.24 3.77
CA LYS A 95 -16.34 4.84 4.30
C LYS A 95 -17.40 5.65 3.57
N ASP A 96 -18.36 4.99 2.91
CA ASP A 96 -19.54 5.66 2.35
C ASP A 96 -20.20 6.47 3.47
N THR A 97 -20.05 7.79 3.40
CA THR A 97 -20.70 8.68 4.35
C THR A 97 -22.07 8.97 3.76
N ILE A 98 -23.05 8.12 4.08
CA ILE A 98 -24.46 8.43 3.81
C ILE A 98 -24.76 9.70 4.60
N THR A 99 -24.79 10.83 3.90
CA THR A 99 -25.12 12.12 4.48
C THR A 99 -26.62 12.25 4.35
N ASP A 100 -27.35 12.01 5.43
CA ASP A 100 -28.79 12.21 5.48
C ASP A 100 -29.11 13.69 5.21
N ILE A 101 -29.83 13.95 4.11
CA ILE A 101 -30.25 15.30 3.71
C ILE A 101 -31.69 15.62 4.16
N THR A 102 -32.23 14.86 5.12
CA THR A 102 -33.63 14.92 5.53
C THR A 102 -33.97 16.18 6.35
N HIS A 103 -33.12 17.21 6.36
CA HIS A 103 -33.41 18.51 7.00
C HIS A 103 -33.61 19.67 6.02
N LYS A 104 -33.79 19.40 4.72
CA LYS A 104 -34.25 20.41 3.75
C LYS A 104 -35.75 20.23 3.44
N TRP A 105 -36.61 20.73 4.32
CA TRP A 105 -38.03 20.98 4.05
C TRP A 105 -38.54 22.11 4.94
#